data_AF-A0A4U5MG74-F1
#
_entry.id   AF-A0A4U5MG74-F1
#
_cell.length_a   1.000
_cell.length_b   1.000
_cell.length_c   1.000
_cell.angle_alpha   90.00
_cell.angle_beta   90.00
_cell.angle_gamma   90.00
#
_symmetry.space_group_name_H-M   'P 1'
#
loop_
_entity.id
_entity.type
_entity.pdbx_description
1 polymer ?
#
loop_
_entity_poly.entity_id
_entity_poly.type
_entity_poly.pdbx_seq_one_letter_code
_entity_poly.pdbx_strand_id
1 'polypeptide(L)'
;MSDEKLDEKSAIAPVVETEQKPKKKKMLTVEDILIQFKRYDRSGESASSYSQLMLALDNFSRWEEDPRAQFIKKFYMCAHELDAKCADLVEKLVNLPIESIPLSEVEFYMNLLRQVAMNHVAHTEIILSKLVNDFMPHAFLPQPEAQENGEEVEGRSTWEFVISAEDQERIYGAVHNAIQQILIAIPTNTSDDDTRLQESAWLPDSRPIGSRGMKKLNCLIVVGRAECS
;
A
#
# COMPACT_ATOMS: atom_id res chain seq x y z
N MET A 1 81.67 -36.39 36.16
CA MET A 1 80.52 -35.48 36.01
C MET A 1 80.19 -35.49 34.51
N SER A 2 79.73 -36.59 33.91
CA SER A 2 78.52 -37.39 34.20
C SER A 2 77.25 -36.57 33.96
N ASP A 3 76.75 -36.72 32.73
CA ASP A 3 75.35 -36.86 32.30
C ASP A 3 74.26 -36.04 33.01
N GLU A 4 73.56 -35.21 32.24
CA GLU A 4 72.10 -35.32 32.17
C GLU A 4 71.57 -34.85 30.81
N LYS A 5 70.68 -35.68 30.27
CA LYS A 5 70.12 -35.67 28.92
C LYS A 5 68.62 -35.46 29.07
N LEU A 6 68.04 -34.46 28.41
CA LEU A 6 66.58 -34.38 28.21
C LEU A 6 66.31 -34.02 26.75
N ASP A 7 66.07 -35.07 25.98
CA ASP A 7 65.36 -35.04 24.71
C ASP A 7 63.87 -34.71 24.95
N GLU A 8 63.22 -34.14 23.92
CA GLU A 8 61.93 -34.61 23.38
C GLU A 8 60.85 -33.51 23.14
N LYS A 9 60.33 -33.59 21.90
CA LYS A 9 59.00 -33.20 21.41
C LYS A 9 58.71 -31.76 20.96
N SER A 10 59.03 -31.56 19.68
CA SER A 10 58.21 -30.79 18.74
C SER A 10 56.76 -31.31 18.75
N ALA A 11 55.84 -30.48 19.24
CA ALA A 11 54.40 -30.69 19.10
C ALA A 11 53.87 -29.67 18.08
N ILE A 12 53.69 -30.13 16.85
CA ILE A 12 52.90 -29.45 15.82
C ILE A 12 51.44 -29.57 16.28
N ALA A 13 50.85 -28.46 16.72
CA ALA A 13 49.43 -28.39 17.02
C ALA A 13 48.62 -28.53 15.71
N PRO A 14 47.51 -29.29 15.71
CA PRO A 14 46.71 -29.50 14.52
C PRO A 14 45.97 -28.21 14.15
N VAL A 15 46.00 -27.90 12.85
CA VAL A 15 45.20 -26.85 12.21
C VAL A 15 43.72 -27.14 12.51
N VAL A 16 43.10 -26.29 13.32
CA VAL A 16 41.65 -26.28 13.52
C VAL A 16 41.05 -25.70 12.24
N GLU A 17 40.72 -26.56 11.28
CA GLU A 17 39.79 -26.24 10.20
C GLU A 17 38.48 -25.81 10.84
N THR A 18 38.26 -24.50 10.84
CA THR A 18 36.98 -23.92 11.22
C THR A 18 36.05 -24.21 10.05
N GLU A 19 35.37 -25.36 10.10
CA GLU A 19 34.23 -25.65 9.24
C GLU A 19 33.18 -24.55 9.46
N GLN A 20 33.23 -23.50 8.64
CA GLN A 20 32.13 -22.55 8.50
C GLN A 20 30.97 -23.30 7.84
N LYS A 21 30.15 -23.95 8.68
CA LYS A 21 28.83 -24.42 8.31
C LYS A 21 28.11 -23.25 7.61
N PRO A 22 27.66 -23.40 6.34
CA PRO A 22 26.92 -22.33 5.70
C PRO A 22 25.67 -22.09 6.54
N LYS A 23 25.58 -20.91 7.18
CA LYS A 23 24.34 -20.46 7.81
C LYS A 23 23.31 -20.46 6.68
N LYS A 24 22.43 -21.47 6.66
CA LYS A 24 21.26 -21.48 5.77
C LYS A 24 20.55 -20.14 6.01
N LYS A 25 20.64 -19.22 5.05
CA LYS A 25 19.86 -17.98 5.08
C LYS A 25 18.41 -18.42 5.10
N LYS A 26 17.78 -18.37 6.28
CA LYS A 26 16.36 -18.63 6.42
C LYS A 26 15.67 -17.58 5.54
N MET A 27 14.85 -18.02 4.59
CA MET A 27 14.09 -17.10 3.76
C MET A 27 13.07 -16.42 4.67
N LEU A 28 13.31 -15.17 5.03
CA LEU A 28 12.44 -14.41 5.93
C LEU A 28 11.13 -14.11 5.20
N THR A 29 10.01 -14.28 5.89
CA THR A 29 8.70 -13.85 5.38
C THR A 29 8.57 -12.34 5.49
N VAL A 30 7.57 -11.74 4.82
CA VAL A 30 7.27 -10.31 4.98
C VAL A 30 6.93 -10.01 6.44
N GLU A 31 6.12 -10.86 7.08
CA GLU A 31 5.77 -10.74 8.50
C GLU A 31 7.02 -10.76 9.39
N ASP A 32 7.96 -11.69 9.16
CA ASP A 32 9.23 -11.76 9.91
C ASP A 32 10.03 -10.46 9.77
N ILE A 33 10.07 -9.88 8.57
CA ILE A 33 10.77 -8.62 8.29
C ILE A 33 10.11 -7.47 9.07
N LEU A 34 8.77 -7.39 9.06
CA LEU A 34 8.03 -6.35 9.79
C LEU A 34 8.24 -6.46 11.30
N ILE A 35 8.15 -7.67 11.86
CA ILE A 35 8.36 -7.92 13.30
C ILE A 35 9.79 -7.55 13.70
N GLN A 36 10.79 -7.94 12.91
CA GLN A 36 12.19 -7.60 13.19
C GLN A 36 12.43 -6.10 13.11
N PHE A 37 11.91 -5.43 12.07
CA PHE A 37 12.06 -3.98 11.89
C PHE A 37 11.47 -3.20 13.09
N LYS A 38 10.31 -3.61 13.59
CA LYS A 38 9.66 -3.00 14.76
C LYS A 38 10.40 -3.23 16.08
N ARG A 39 11.06 -4.39 16.23
CA ARG A 39 11.77 -4.78 17.46
C ARG A 39 13.16 -4.17 17.58
N TYR A 40 13.89 -4.07 16.47
CA TYR A 40 15.30 -3.66 16.46
C TYR A 40 15.52 -2.19 16.08
N ASP A 41 14.49 -1.36 16.24
CA ASP A 41 14.52 0.09 16.05
C ASP A 41 15.24 0.52 14.75
N ARG A 42 14.88 -0.15 13.65
CA ARG A 42 15.38 0.17 12.30
C ARG A 42 16.90 0.10 12.16
N SER A 43 17.57 -0.76 12.92
CA SER A 43 19.02 -0.94 12.85
C SER A 43 19.45 -2.28 12.23
N GLY A 44 20.63 -2.28 11.59
CA GLY A 44 21.30 -3.48 11.10
C GLY A 44 20.59 -4.19 9.92
N GLU A 45 20.58 -5.51 9.95
CA GLU A 45 20.07 -6.39 8.88
C GLU A 45 18.53 -6.31 8.70
N SER A 46 17.81 -5.90 9.74
CA SER A 46 16.35 -5.73 9.69
C SER A 46 15.95 -4.54 8.81
N ALA A 47 16.70 -3.45 8.89
CA ALA A 47 16.49 -2.25 8.09
C ALA A 47 16.81 -2.47 6.62
N SER A 48 17.84 -3.26 6.30
CA SER A 48 18.19 -3.56 4.91
C SER A 48 17.13 -4.43 4.25
N SER A 49 16.59 -5.42 4.97
CA SER A 49 15.51 -6.29 4.48
C SER A 49 14.20 -5.51 4.28
N TYR A 50 13.87 -4.60 5.20
CA TYR A 50 12.74 -3.68 5.04
C TYR A 50 12.93 -2.74 3.84
N SER A 51 14.14 -2.19 3.65
CA SER A 51 14.47 -1.34 2.50
C SER A 51 14.35 -2.09 1.17
N GLN A 52 14.72 -3.38 1.13
CA GLN A 52 14.51 -4.21 -0.05
C GLN A 52 13.02 -4.40 -0.37
N LEU A 53 12.17 -4.52 0.66
CA LEU A 53 10.72 -4.58 0.48
C LEU A 53 10.16 -3.27 -0.11
N MET A 54 10.65 -2.13 0.38
CA MET A 54 10.30 -0.81 -0.15
C MET A 54 10.69 -0.66 -1.62
N LEU A 55 11.93 -1.05 -1.96
CA LEU A 55 12.42 -1.02 -3.34
C LEU A 55 11.67 -1.98 -4.27
N ALA A 56 11.22 -3.13 -3.75
CA ALA A 56 10.38 -4.05 -4.49
C ALA A 56 9.03 -3.42 -4.85
N LEU A 57 8.40 -2.71 -3.91
CA LEU A 57 7.17 -1.96 -4.19
C LEU A 57 7.39 -0.85 -5.22
N ASP A 58 8.52 -0.14 -5.16
CA ASP A 58 8.84 0.92 -6.13
C ASP A 58 9.00 0.41 -7.58
N ASN A 59 9.35 -0.87 -7.74
CA ASN A 59 9.52 -1.50 -9.05
C ASN A 59 8.35 -2.42 -9.43
N PHE A 60 7.34 -2.52 -8.59
CA PHE A 60 6.26 -3.51 -8.71
C PHE A 60 5.55 -3.45 -10.07
N SER A 61 5.21 -2.25 -10.55
CA SER A 61 4.48 -2.06 -11.82
C SER A 61 5.27 -2.47 -13.06
N ARG A 62 6.60 -2.65 -12.94
CA ARG A 62 7.48 -3.04 -14.04
C ARG A 62 7.63 -4.56 -14.16
N TRP A 63 7.12 -5.31 -13.19
CA TRP A 63 7.24 -6.76 -13.16
C TRP A 63 6.14 -7.42 -14.01
N GLU A 64 6.43 -8.64 -14.46
CA GLU A 64 5.42 -9.49 -15.08
C GLU A 64 4.29 -9.82 -14.09
N GLU A 65 3.15 -10.28 -14.60
CA GLU A 65 1.95 -10.54 -13.79
C GLU A 65 2.17 -11.60 -12.70
N ASP A 66 2.84 -12.72 -13.04
CA ASP A 66 3.09 -13.82 -12.10
C ASP A 66 3.94 -13.41 -10.89
N PRO A 67 5.12 -12.75 -11.05
CA PRO A 67 5.87 -12.20 -9.93
C PRO A 67 5.08 -11.19 -9.09
N ARG A 68 4.25 -10.34 -9.74
CA ARG A 68 3.38 -9.38 -9.03
C ARG A 68 2.39 -10.10 -8.12
N ALA A 69 1.70 -11.11 -8.65
CA ALA A 69 0.73 -11.90 -7.90
C ALA A 69 1.40 -12.60 -6.70
N GLN A 70 2.54 -13.26 -6.93
CA GLN A 70 3.29 -13.93 -5.86
C GLN A 70 3.81 -12.96 -4.81
N PHE A 71 4.17 -11.74 -5.19
CA PHE A 71 4.66 -10.74 -4.26
C PHE A 71 3.56 -10.20 -3.36
N ILE A 72 2.43 -9.78 -3.93
CA ILE A 72 1.28 -9.27 -3.16
C ILE A 72 0.75 -10.31 -2.18
N LYS A 73 0.70 -11.60 -2.58
CA LYS A 73 0.30 -12.71 -1.71
C LYS A 73 1.03 -12.76 -0.38
N LYS A 74 2.28 -12.30 -0.34
CA LYS A 74 3.09 -12.28 0.89
C LYS A 74 2.53 -11.33 1.95
N PHE A 75 1.67 -10.38 1.58
CA PHE A 75 1.10 -9.38 2.49
C PHE A 75 -0.27 -9.75 3.05
N TYR A 76 -0.99 -10.73 2.50
CA TYR A 76 -2.40 -10.99 2.86
C TYR A 76 -2.65 -11.29 4.33
N MET A 77 -1.67 -11.88 5.01
CA MET A 77 -1.76 -12.20 6.44
C MET A 77 -0.96 -11.20 7.30
N CYS A 78 -0.54 -10.07 6.75
CA CYS A 78 0.31 -9.09 7.45
C CYS A 78 -0.45 -7.82 7.88
N ALA A 79 -1.77 -7.76 7.70
CA ALA A 79 -2.55 -6.53 7.97
C ALA A 79 -2.39 -6.03 9.42
N HIS A 80 -2.33 -6.95 10.40
CA HIS A 80 -2.10 -6.60 11.81
C HIS A 80 -0.71 -6.03 12.07
N GLU A 81 0.29 -6.40 11.25
CA GLU A 81 1.65 -5.88 11.38
C GLU A 81 1.88 -4.54 10.67
N LEU A 82 0.94 -4.03 9.88
CA LEU A 82 1.08 -2.77 9.15
C LEU A 82 0.62 -1.55 9.97
N ASP A 83 1.21 -1.37 11.16
CA ASP A 83 0.90 -0.27 12.08
C ASP A 83 1.57 1.07 11.68
N ALA A 84 1.44 2.09 12.54
CA ALA A 84 2.01 3.42 12.30
C ALA A 84 3.55 3.44 12.14
N LYS A 85 4.28 2.45 12.69
CA LYS A 85 5.76 2.38 12.52
C LYS A 85 6.14 1.99 11.09
N CYS A 86 5.21 1.41 10.34
CA CYS A 86 5.36 0.99 8.95
C CYS A 86 4.68 1.94 7.94
N ALA A 87 4.41 3.20 8.33
CA ALA A 87 3.70 4.18 7.50
C ALA A 87 4.27 4.30 6.08
N ASP A 88 5.59 4.41 5.91
CA ASP A 88 6.21 4.55 4.59
C ASP A 88 5.92 3.33 3.68
N LEU A 89 5.92 2.12 4.25
CA LEU A 89 5.61 0.90 3.51
C LEU A 89 4.13 0.82 3.15
N VAL A 90 3.25 1.19 4.08
CA VAL A 90 1.81 1.24 3.82
C VAL A 90 1.52 2.25 2.73
N GLU A 91 2.13 3.43 2.77
CA GLU A 91 1.99 4.45 1.73
C GLU A 91 2.41 3.92 0.34
N LYS A 92 3.56 3.25 0.23
CA LYS A 92 3.98 2.63 -1.04
C LYS A 92 3.04 1.51 -1.49
N LEU A 93 2.58 0.68 -0.56
CA LEU A 93 1.66 -0.41 -0.85
C LEU A 93 0.30 0.10 -1.31
N VAL A 94 -0.22 1.16 -0.69
CA VAL A 94 -1.48 1.81 -1.03
C VAL A 94 -1.37 2.51 -2.38
N ASN A 95 -0.26 3.18 -2.66
CA ASN A 95 -0.06 3.92 -3.92
C ASN A 95 0.25 3.05 -5.15
N LEU A 96 0.15 1.72 -5.05
CA LEU A 96 0.25 0.87 -6.23
C LEU A 96 -0.88 1.20 -7.22
N PRO A 97 -0.58 1.36 -8.53
CA PRO A 97 -1.62 1.55 -9.53
C PRO A 97 -2.54 0.34 -9.57
N ILE A 98 -3.86 0.53 -9.57
CA ILE A 98 -4.84 -0.56 -9.50
C ILE A 98 -4.77 -1.46 -10.75
N GLU A 99 -4.47 -0.87 -11.90
CA GLU A 99 -4.19 -1.54 -13.18
C GLU A 99 -2.92 -2.40 -13.14
N SER A 100 -2.03 -2.17 -12.18
CA SER A 100 -0.84 -2.99 -11.98
C SER A 100 -1.11 -4.20 -11.09
N ILE A 101 -2.27 -4.29 -10.43
CA ILE A 101 -2.64 -5.44 -9.60
C ILE A 101 -3.22 -6.53 -10.51
N PRO A 102 -2.68 -7.75 -10.51
CA PRO A 102 -3.24 -8.86 -11.27
C PRO A 102 -4.72 -9.08 -10.90
N LEU A 103 -5.58 -9.29 -11.90
CA LEU A 103 -7.03 -9.38 -11.69
C LEU A 103 -7.42 -10.48 -10.69
N SER A 104 -6.66 -11.57 -10.68
CA SER A 104 -6.81 -12.70 -9.74
C SER A 104 -6.58 -12.32 -8.27
N GLU A 105 -5.87 -11.21 -8.02
CA GLU A 105 -5.42 -10.77 -6.70
C GLU A 105 -6.13 -9.51 -6.20
N VAL A 106 -6.93 -8.84 -7.04
CA VAL A 106 -7.61 -7.57 -6.70
C VAL A 106 -8.46 -7.68 -5.44
N GLU A 107 -9.28 -8.72 -5.32
CA GLU A 107 -10.16 -8.90 -4.14
C GLU A 107 -9.37 -9.06 -2.85
N PHE A 108 -8.27 -9.82 -2.90
CA PHE A 108 -7.40 -10.04 -1.74
C PHE A 108 -6.61 -8.78 -1.38
N TYR A 109 -6.14 -8.03 -2.38
CA TYR A 109 -5.48 -6.74 -2.17
C TYR A 109 -6.44 -5.72 -1.55
N MET A 110 -7.68 -5.60 -2.05
CA MET A 110 -8.71 -4.74 -1.45
C MET A 110 -9.06 -5.16 -0.02
N ASN A 111 -9.15 -6.47 0.23
CA ASN A 111 -9.34 -7.00 1.58
C ASN A 111 -8.18 -6.65 2.52
N LEU A 112 -6.94 -6.72 2.04
CA LEU A 112 -5.76 -6.29 2.80
C LEU A 112 -5.85 -4.80 3.16
N LEU A 113 -6.09 -3.93 2.18
CA LEU A 113 -6.22 -2.48 2.43
C LEU A 113 -7.34 -2.18 3.43
N ARG A 114 -8.50 -2.82 3.27
CA ARG A 114 -9.62 -2.73 4.22
C ARG A 114 -9.17 -3.10 5.64
N GLN A 115 -8.53 -4.25 5.82
CA GLN A 115 -8.09 -4.70 7.14
C GLN A 115 -7.07 -3.74 7.76
N VAL A 116 -6.14 -3.19 6.97
CA VAL A 116 -5.18 -2.19 7.45
C VAL A 116 -5.92 -0.92 7.91
N ALA A 117 -6.87 -0.42 7.12
CA ALA A 117 -7.66 0.75 7.47
C ALA A 117 -8.54 0.56 8.71
N MET A 118 -9.06 -0.65 8.94
CA MET A 118 -9.90 -0.98 10.10
C MET A 118 -9.06 -1.23 11.36
N ASN A 119 -7.90 -1.86 11.23
CA ASN A 119 -7.04 -2.19 12.37
C ASN A 119 -6.19 -0.99 12.82
N HIS A 120 -5.82 -0.10 11.89
CA HIS A 120 -4.87 0.98 12.12
C HIS A 120 -5.43 2.30 11.61
N VAL A 121 -6.07 3.06 12.52
CA VAL A 121 -6.71 4.36 12.22
C VAL A 121 -5.77 5.37 11.56
N ALA A 122 -4.47 5.28 11.84
CA ALA A 122 -3.45 6.13 11.24
C ALA A 122 -3.39 6.03 9.69
N HIS A 123 -3.84 4.92 9.12
CA HIS A 123 -3.79 4.66 7.67
C HIS A 123 -5.16 4.80 7.00
N THR A 124 -6.24 4.97 7.76
CA THR A 124 -7.61 5.00 7.20
C THR A 124 -7.79 6.10 6.17
N GLU A 125 -7.27 7.31 6.44
CA GLU A 125 -7.42 8.46 5.53
C GLU A 125 -6.71 8.24 4.19
N ILE A 126 -5.46 7.79 4.20
CA ILE A 126 -4.69 7.55 2.96
C ILE A 126 -5.31 6.41 2.15
N ILE A 127 -5.78 5.35 2.81
CA ILE A 127 -6.44 4.22 2.16
C ILE A 127 -7.77 4.65 1.54
N LEU A 128 -8.63 5.37 2.27
CA LEU A 128 -9.89 5.86 1.72
C LEU A 128 -9.67 6.81 0.55
N SER A 129 -8.69 7.71 0.66
CA SER A 129 -8.34 8.64 -0.43
C SER A 129 -7.93 7.88 -1.69
N LYS A 130 -7.09 6.86 -1.54
CA LYS A 130 -6.69 5.99 -2.66
C LYS A 130 -7.88 5.23 -3.25
N LEU A 131 -8.70 4.60 -2.42
CA LEU A 131 -9.87 3.84 -2.90
C LEU A 131 -10.86 4.73 -3.66
N VAL A 132 -11.10 5.95 -3.18
CA VAL A 132 -11.96 6.92 -3.90
C VAL A 132 -11.34 7.31 -5.24
N ASN A 133 -10.02 7.52 -5.29
CA ASN A 133 -9.34 7.80 -6.57
C ASN A 133 -9.43 6.62 -7.54
N ASP A 134 -9.22 5.39 -7.05
CA ASP A 134 -9.30 4.18 -7.85
C ASP A 134 -10.73 3.81 -8.26
N PHE A 135 -11.74 4.36 -7.58
CA PHE A 135 -13.13 4.21 -7.96
C PHE A 135 -13.52 5.09 -9.16
N MET A 136 -12.65 6.03 -9.55
CA MET A 136 -12.86 6.84 -10.74
C MET A 136 -12.29 6.13 -11.98
N PRO A 137 -13.06 6.02 -13.07
CA PRO A 137 -12.54 5.42 -14.29
C PRO A 137 -11.49 6.32 -14.93
N HIS A 138 -10.31 5.76 -15.18
CA HIS A 138 -9.23 6.43 -15.87
C HIS A 138 -9.35 6.19 -17.38
N ALA A 139 -9.55 7.27 -18.14
CA ALA A 139 -9.60 7.27 -19.59
C ALA A 139 -8.58 8.23 -20.17
N PHE A 140 -8.03 7.88 -21.33
CA PHE A 140 -7.13 8.74 -22.10
C PHE A 140 -7.66 8.92 -23.52
N LEU A 141 -7.27 10.02 -24.15
CA LEU A 141 -7.56 10.26 -25.55
C LEU A 141 -6.32 9.89 -26.35
N PRO A 142 -6.36 8.84 -27.20
CA PRO A 142 -5.25 8.51 -28.07
C PRO A 142 -4.91 9.72 -28.95
N GLN A 143 -3.63 10.09 -29.03
CA GLN A 143 -3.24 11.10 -30.02
C GLN A 143 -3.33 10.45 -31.41
N PRO A 144 -3.93 11.13 -32.39
CA PRO A 144 -3.93 10.62 -33.76
C PRO A 144 -2.47 10.50 -34.22
N GLU A 145 -2.08 9.30 -34.64
CA GLU A 145 -0.79 9.09 -35.26
C GLU A 145 -0.74 9.94 -36.53
N ALA A 146 0.22 10.87 -36.62
CA ALA A 146 0.43 11.66 -37.81
C ALA A 146 0.85 10.72 -38.95
N GLN A 147 -0.10 10.31 -39.79
CA GLN A 147 0.22 9.58 -41.01
C GLN A 147 1.04 10.51 -41.92
N GLU A 148 2.21 10.04 -42.37
CA GLU A 148 3.11 10.75 -43.31
C GLU A 148 2.45 11.14 -44.65
N ASN A 149 1.22 10.67 -44.92
CA ASN A 149 0.54 10.82 -46.20
C ASN A 149 -0.57 11.88 -46.26
N GLY A 150 -0.66 12.79 -45.29
CA GLY A 150 -1.48 14.01 -45.42
C GLY A 150 -3.01 13.79 -45.52
N GLU A 151 -3.49 12.57 -45.33
CA GLU A 151 -4.91 12.32 -45.09
C GLU A 151 -5.18 12.51 -43.59
N GLU A 152 -5.79 13.64 -43.24
CA GLU A 152 -6.44 13.83 -41.96
C GLU A 152 -7.57 12.80 -41.87
N VAL A 153 -7.29 11.65 -41.27
CA VAL A 153 -8.36 10.72 -40.89
C VAL A 153 -9.19 11.47 -39.84
N GLU A 154 -10.40 11.90 -40.21
CA GLU A 154 -11.46 12.35 -39.29
C GLU A 154 -11.92 11.16 -38.41
N GLY A 155 -10.98 10.57 -37.68
CA GLY A 155 -11.22 9.55 -36.69
C GLY A 155 -11.68 10.26 -35.44
N ARG A 156 -12.98 10.16 -35.15
CA ARG A 156 -13.57 10.61 -33.89
C ARG A 156 -12.72 10.07 -32.73
N SER A 157 -11.93 10.94 -32.12
CA SER A 157 -11.05 10.60 -31.00
C SER A 157 -11.94 10.07 -29.88
N THR A 158 -11.98 8.76 -29.73
CA THR A 158 -12.82 8.10 -28.73
C THR A 158 -11.98 7.87 -27.51
N TRP A 159 -12.53 8.20 -26.33
CA TRP A 159 -11.85 7.96 -25.06
C TRP A 159 -11.64 6.46 -24.88
N GLU A 160 -10.40 6.05 -24.61
CA GLU A 160 -10.03 4.69 -24.28
C GLU A 160 -9.83 4.58 -22.76
N PHE A 161 -10.41 3.55 -22.15
CA PHE A 161 -10.25 3.29 -20.73
C PHE A 161 -9.03 2.41 -20.48
N VAL A 162 -8.31 2.69 -19.39
CA VAL A 162 -7.13 1.90 -18.98
C VAL A 162 -7.53 0.46 -18.61
N ILE A 163 -8.74 0.29 -18.07
CA ILE A 163 -9.30 -1.00 -17.66
C ILE A 163 -10.40 -1.38 -18.64
N SER A 164 -10.37 -2.62 -19.12
CA SER A 164 -11.37 -3.17 -20.05
C SER A 164 -12.77 -3.18 -19.41
N ALA A 165 -13.83 -3.01 -20.21
CA ALA A 165 -15.19 -3.04 -19.69
C ALA A 165 -15.54 -4.35 -18.96
N GLU A 166 -14.92 -5.47 -19.37
CA GLU A 166 -15.08 -6.79 -18.74
C GLU A 166 -14.50 -6.81 -17.32
N ASP A 167 -13.38 -6.13 -17.09
CA ASP A 167 -12.69 -6.12 -15.80
C ASP A 167 -13.20 -5.03 -14.85
N GLN A 168 -13.81 -3.96 -15.39
CA GLN A 168 -14.32 -2.81 -14.62
C GLN A 168 -15.31 -3.23 -13.54
N GLU A 169 -16.26 -4.12 -13.84
CA GLU A 169 -17.25 -4.58 -12.86
C GLU A 169 -16.57 -5.23 -11.65
N ARG A 170 -15.57 -6.08 -11.91
CA ARG A 170 -14.85 -6.78 -10.84
C ARG A 170 -14.01 -5.82 -10.01
N ILE A 171 -13.25 -4.95 -10.65
CA ILE A 171 -12.34 -4.03 -9.98
C ILE A 171 -13.13 -2.98 -9.17
N TYR A 172 -14.06 -2.29 -9.80
CA TYR A 172 -14.85 -1.26 -9.12
C TYR A 172 -15.82 -1.85 -8.10
N GLY A 173 -16.33 -3.07 -8.33
CA GLY A 173 -17.10 -3.80 -7.33
C GLY A 173 -16.29 -4.09 -6.06
N ALA A 174 -15.03 -4.51 -6.21
CA ALA A 174 -14.12 -4.75 -5.08
C ALA A 174 -13.76 -3.46 -4.34
N VAL A 175 -13.46 -2.38 -5.06
CA VAL A 175 -13.19 -1.05 -4.48
C VAL A 175 -14.40 -0.52 -3.71
N HIS A 176 -15.59 -0.55 -4.33
CA HIS A 176 -16.84 -0.13 -3.69
C HIS A 176 -17.10 -0.91 -2.41
N ASN A 177 -16.94 -2.24 -2.44
CA ASN A 177 -17.10 -3.08 -1.26
C ASN A 177 -16.10 -2.68 -0.15
N ALA A 178 -14.83 -2.44 -0.50
CA ALA A 178 -13.83 -2.03 0.48
C ALA A 178 -14.20 -0.69 1.14
N ILE A 179 -14.58 0.33 0.36
CA ILE A 179 -15.02 1.63 0.87
C ILE A 179 -16.22 1.46 1.81
N GLN A 180 -17.26 0.74 1.37
CA GLN A 180 -18.47 0.51 2.15
C GLN A 180 -18.15 -0.12 3.51
N GLN A 181 -17.30 -1.16 3.53
CA GLN A 181 -16.95 -1.86 4.77
C GLN A 181 -16.13 -0.98 5.72
N ILE A 182 -15.19 -0.17 5.20
CA ILE A 182 -14.43 0.78 6.03
C ILE A 182 -15.37 1.82 6.65
N LEU A 183 -16.29 2.40 5.86
CA LEU A 183 -17.21 3.43 6.34
C LEU A 183 -18.20 2.89 7.39
N ILE A 184 -18.66 1.65 7.25
CA ILE A 184 -19.52 0.99 8.26
C ILE A 184 -18.75 0.76 9.57
N ALA A 185 -17.46 0.44 9.47
CA ALA A 185 -16.61 0.14 10.62
C ALA A 185 -16.17 1.39 11.39
N ILE A 186 -16.17 2.57 10.77
CA ILE A 186 -15.91 3.83 11.46
C ILE A 186 -17.15 4.15 12.30
N PRO A 187 -17.04 4.19 13.64
CA PRO A 187 -18.17 4.58 14.48
C PRO A 187 -18.54 6.02 14.14
N THR A 188 -19.62 6.18 13.40
CA THR A 188 -20.29 7.47 13.28
C THR A 188 -21.07 7.66 14.57
N ASN A 189 -20.78 8.74 15.27
CA ASN A 189 -21.42 9.16 16.52
C ASN A 189 -22.88 9.61 16.30
N THR A 190 -23.65 8.85 15.52
CA THR A 190 -25.02 9.15 15.13
C THR A 190 -26.06 8.45 16.01
N SER A 191 -25.79 8.26 17.31
CA SER A 191 -26.81 7.72 18.23
C SER A 191 -26.91 8.35 19.62
N ASP A 192 -26.24 9.46 19.93
CA ASP A 192 -26.39 10.10 21.27
C ASP A 192 -26.35 11.65 21.26
N ASP A 193 -26.89 12.31 20.23
CA ASP A 193 -27.06 13.78 20.25
C ASP A 193 -28.45 14.26 19.82
N ASP A 194 -29.46 13.39 19.94
CA ASP A 194 -30.87 13.72 19.63
C ASP A 194 -31.65 14.29 20.83
N THR A 195 -30.96 14.79 21.86
CA THR A 195 -31.59 15.37 23.07
C THR A 195 -31.06 16.75 23.53
N ARG A 196 -30.28 17.47 22.72
CA ARG A 196 -29.82 18.84 23.09
C ARG A 196 -30.24 19.97 22.15
N LEU A 197 -31.35 19.78 21.43
CA LEU A 197 -32.04 20.87 20.72
C LEU A 197 -33.40 21.19 21.34
N GLN A 198 -33.43 21.45 22.65
CA GLN A 198 -34.41 22.36 23.22
C GLN A 198 -33.72 23.31 24.21
N GLU A 199 -34.07 24.59 24.10
CA GLU A 199 -33.68 25.72 24.95
C GLU A 199 -32.25 26.28 24.80
N SER A 200 -32.11 27.22 23.85
CA SER A 200 -31.61 28.57 24.17
C SER A 200 -31.72 29.47 22.94
N ALA A 201 -32.89 30.08 22.79
CA ALA A 201 -33.03 31.31 22.05
C ALA A 201 -32.43 32.47 22.88
N TRP A 202 -31.85 33.46 22.18
CA TRP A 202 -31.50 34.82 22.62
C TRP A 202 -30.16 35.03 23.35
N LEU A 203 -29.10 35.37 22.60
CA LEU A 203 -28.63 36.76 22.39
C LEU A 203 -27.35 36.78 21.52
N PRO A 204 -27.12 37.84 20.73
CA PRO A 204 -25.93 37.99 19.90
C PRO A 204 -24.85 38.76 20.65
N ASP A 205 -23.61 38.24 20.71
CA ASP A 205 -22.47 39.15 20.71
C ASP A 205 -21.16 38.49 20.23
N SER A 206 -20.32 39.37 19.72
CA SER A 206 -19.27 39.16 18.74
C SER A 206 -17.90 38.95 19.39
N ARG A 207 -17.11 37.98 18.90
CA ARG A 207 -15.77 38.20 18.29
C ARG A 207 -14.98 36.91 18.03
N PRO A 208 -14.05 36.93 17.06
CA PRO A 208 -13.47 35.75 16.44
C PRO A 208 -12.18 35.29 17.13
N ILE A 209 -11.95 33.97 17.18
CA ILE A 209 -10.64 33.41 17.52
C ILE A 209 -10.22 32.43 16.42
N GLY A 210 -9.15 32.81 15.71
CA GLY A 210 -8.09 31.90 15.31
C GLY A 210 -8.34 30.96 14.14
N SER A 211 -8.15 31.48 12.92
CA SER A 211 -7.93 30.68 11.72
C SER A 211 -6.74 29.72 11.87
N ARG A 212 -6.99 28.40 11.80
CA ARG A 212 -6.03 27.44 11.23
C ARG A 212 -6.77 26.62 10.18
N GLY A 213 -6.26 26.72 8.95
CA GLY A 213 -6.98 26.36 7.74
C GLY A 213 -7.24 24.86 7.61
N MET A 214 -8.51 24.52 7.46
CA MET A 214 -8.92 23.39 6.62
C MET A 214 -9.28 23.98 5.26
N LYS A 215 -8.50 23.63 4.24
CA LYS A 215 -8.84 23.91 2.85
C LYS A 215 -10.11 23.11 2.55
N LYS A 216 -11.21 23.80 2.27
CA LYS A 216 -12.43 23.18 1.75
C LYS A 216 -12.09 22.49 0.44
N LEU A 217 -12.27 21.17 0.36
CA LEU A 217 -12.40 20.48 -0.91
C LEU A 217 -13.73 20.92 -1.53
N ASN A 218 -13.67 21.85 -2.48
CA ASN A 218 -14.74 22.05 -3.45
C ASN A 218 -14.59 20.95 -4.51
N CYS A 219 -15.24 19.81 -4.31
CA CYS A 219 -15.46 18.87 -5.40
C CYS A 219 -16.77 19.26 -6.08
N LEU A 220 -16.64 19.96 -7.21
CA LEU A 220 -17.78 20.29 -8.08
C LEU A 220 -18.16 18.98 -8.81
N ILE A 221 -19.16 18.27 -8.30
CA ILE A 221 -19.70 17.08 -8.96
C ILE A 221 -20.56 17.56 -10.14
N VAL A 222 -20.03 17.41 -11.36
CA VAL A 222 -20.85 17.52 -12.57
C VAL A 222 -21.38 16.12 -12.89
N VAL A 223 -22.60 15.83 -12.45
CA VAL A 223 -23.34 14.64 -12.91
C VAL A 223 -23.88 14.94 -14.30
N GLY A 224 -23.15 14.54 -15.35
CA GLY A 224 -23.66 14.53 -16.71
C GLY A 224 -24.62 13.35 -16.90
N ARG A 225 -25.93 13.60 -16.86
CA ARG A 225 -26.95 12.69 -17.40
C ARG A 225 -26.83 12.69 -18.92
N ALA A 226 -26.34 11.60 -19.50
CA ALA A 226 -26.56 11.30 -20.91
C ALA A 226 -27.85 10.49 -21.02
N GLU A 227 -28.96 11.18 -21.34
CA GLU A 227 -30.18 10.53 -21.81
C GLU A 227 -30.00 10.22 -23.29
N CYS A 228 -29.94 8.93 -23.64
CA CYS A 228 -29.97 8.48 -25.04
C CYS A 228 -31.43 8.52 -25.52
N SER A 229 -31.68 9.25 -26.61
CA SER A 229 -32.83 9.09 -27.51
C SER A 229 -32.31 8.93 -28.93
#